data_AF-A0A954SQI2-F1
#
_entry.id   AF-A0A954SQI2-F1
#
_cell.length_a   1.000
_cell.length_b   1.000
_cell.length_c   1.000
_cell.angle_alpha   90.00
_cell.angle_beta   90.00
_cell.angle_gamma   90.00
#
_symmetry.space_group_name_H-M   'P 1'
#
loop_
_entity.id
_entity.type
_entity.pdbx_description
1 polymer ?
#
loop_
_entity_poly.entity_id
_entity_poly.type
_entity_poly.pdbx_seq_one_letter_code
_entity_poly.pdbx_strand_id
1 'polypeptide(L)'
;DNDDPRYTYSAVSHQIILETIRDVRKRFSIDSNRVFMAGHGKGGEAAWDVGLAHPDVFAGVIPISAAIPETAIFTRGNGKYCPLYIVGGELDVDFVAGNSKHVQNMVQAQHELVYVEYLGHGREHFFMEIEMLLDWMSRKQRQPYPREFSIHAVRSGDTQFWWWQLAETPKILQANAALSDGSKPKVITLKGQVFHTNTLEVKGGSRNHVISLSPEIIDFDKRLEVRVGSAVRFNNFLKPSLEAMLEDFRINADRQRLIWARLEI
;
A
#
# COMPACT_ATOMS: atom_id res chain seq x y z
N ASP A 1 -24.79 -17.87 14.03
CA ASP A 1 -23.69 -17.18 14.74
C ASP A 1 -22.47 -17.12 13.84
N ASN A 2 -22.27 -16.00 13.13
CA ASN A 2 -21.21 -15.83 12.13
C ASN A 2 -20.29 -14.64 12.43
N ASP A 3 -20.34 -14.10 13.65
CA ASP A 3 -19.41 -13.07 14.11
C ASP A 3 -18.19 -13.75 14.74
N ASP A 4 -17.25 -14.13 13.89
CA ASP A 4 -15.88 -14.31 14.31
C ASP A 4 -15.19 -12.92 14.32
N PRO A 5 -14.83 -12.35 15.49
CA PRO A 5 -14.22 -11.03 15.60
C PRO A 5 -12.78 -10.95 15.07
N ARG A 6 -12.31 -11.98 14.35
CA ARG A 6 -10.94 -12.12 13.85
C ARG A 6 -10.79 -11.51 12.46
N TYR A 7 -9.64 -10.90 12.22
CA TYR A 7 -9.25 -10.37 10.90
C TYR A 7 -9.35 -11.47 9.82
N THR A 8 -10.10 -11.22 8.75
CA THR A 8 -10.47 -12.25 7.74
C THR A 8 -9.65 -12.20 6.46
N TYR A 9 -8.63 -11.34 6.37
CA TYR A 9 -7.78 -11.14 5.18
C TYR A 9 -8.56 -10.74 3.90
N SER A 10 -9.84 -10.42 4.04
CA SER A 10 -10.76 -10.11 2.95
C SER A 10 -10.62 -8.66 2.47
N ALA A 11 -11.10 -8.39 1.25
CA ALA A 11 -11.19 -7.02 0.74
C ALA A 11 -12.01 -6.10 1.68
N VAL A 12 -13.04 -6.65 2.33
CA VAL A 12 -13.85 -5.93 3.32
C VAL A 12 -13.01 -5.54 4.55
N SER A 13 -12.17 -6.45 5.06
CA SER A 13 -11.30 -6.13 6.21
C SER A 13 -10.28 -5.03 5.88
N HIS A 14 -9.71 -5.07 4.67
CA HIS A 14 -8.82 -4.01 4.18
C HIS A 14 -9.57 -2.67 4.07
N GLN A 15 -10.76 -2.69 3.48
CA GLN A 15 -11.59 -1.50 3.31
C GLN A 15 -11.95 -0.85 4.64
N ILE A 16 -12.34 -1.62 5.66
CA ILE A 16 -12.64 -1.08 7.00
C ILE A 16 -11.43 -0.33 7.58
N ILE A 17 -10.22 -0.88 7.45
CA ILE A 17 -8.99 -0.26 7.94
C ILE A 17 -8.70 1.04 7.18
N LEU A 18 -8.78 1.02 5.84
CA LEU A 18 -8.54 2.19 5.00
C LEU A 18 -9.58 3.30 5.23
N GLU A 19 -10.85 2.94 5.40
CA GLU A 19 -11.93 3.87 5.72
C GLU A 19 -11.77 4.48 7.11
N THR A 20 -11.25 3.71 8.07
CA THR A 20 -10.92 4.22 9.40
C THR A 20 -9.84 5.30 9.31
N ILE A 21 -8.77 5.07 8.53
CA ILE A 21 -7.72 6.08 8.32
C ILE A 21 -8.31 7.35 7.69
N ARG A 22 -9.19 7.19 6.69
CA ARG A 22 -9.88 8.31 6.05
C ARG A 22 -10.76 9.08 7.04
N ASP A 23 -11.54 8.40 7.88
CA ASP A 23 -12.41 9.05 8.88
C ASP A 23 -11.58 9.84 9.91
N VAL A 24 -10.48 9.25 10.40
CA VAL A 24 -9.54 9.93 11.31
C VAL A 24 -8.93 11.17 10.65
N ARG A 25 -8.50 11.09 9.39
CA ARG A 25 -7.97 12.26 8.64
C ARG A 25 -8.99 13.39 8.48
N LYS A 26 -10.29 13.07 8.40
CA LYS A 26 -11.36 14.08 8.33
C LYS A 26 -11.58 14.78 9.67
N ARG A 27 -11.50 14.05 10.79
CA ARG A 27 -11.80 14.56 12.14
C ARG A 27 -10.62 15.24 12.81
N PHE A 28 -9.41 14.82 12.48
CA PHE A 28 -8.19 15.27 13.14
C PHE A 28 -7.17 15.82 12.15
N SER A 29 -6.28 16.68 12.65
CA SER A 29 -5.13 17.21 11.89
C SER A 29 -3.99 16.20 11.89
N ILE A 30 -4.12 15.16 11.07
CA ILE A 30 -3.10 14.12 10.88
C ILE A 30 -2.16 14.52 9.74
N ASP A 31 -0.85 14.33 9.96
CA ASP A 31 0.12 14.27 8.87
C ASP A 31 -0.03 12.93 8.12
N SER A 32 -0.65 12.96 6.95
CA SER A 32 -0.93 11.78 6.13
C SER A 32 0.35 11.09 5.66
N ASN A 33 1.50 11.77 5.65
CA ASN A 33 2.78 11.18 5.32
C ASN A 33 3.48 10.55 6.52
N ARG A 34 2.89 10.59 7.72
CA ARG A 34 3.44 9.99 8.95
C ARG A 34 2.43 9.06 9.64
N VAL A 35 1.66 8.33 8.85
CA VAL A 35 0.73 7.29 9.31
C VAL A 35 1.45 5.94 9.28
N PHE A 36 1.42 5.20 10.39
CA PHE A 36 2.09 3.90 10.52
C PHE A 36 1.06 2.81 10.81
N MET A 37 1.33 1.58 10.35
CA MET A 37 0.51 0.42 10.68
C MET A 37 1.30 -0.53 11.58
N ALA A 38 0.91 -0.63 12.84
CA ALA A 38 1.54 -1.51 13.81
C ALA A 38 0.52 -2.49 14.40
N GLY A 39 0.98 -3.68 14.78
CA GLY A 39 0.12 -4.62 15.48
C GLY A 39 0.86 -5.82 16.04
N HIS A 40 0.26 -6.45 17.05
CA HIS A 40 0.78 -7.64 17.73
C HIS A 40 0.00 -8.89 17.35
N GLY A 41 0.69 -10.01 17.12
CA GLY A 41 0.05 -11.30 16.80
C GLY A 41 -0.86 -11.17 15.58
N LYS A 42 -2.17 -11.38 15.74
CA LYS A 42 -3.16 -11.19 14.64
C LYS A 42 -3.22 -9.75 14.12
N GLY A 43 -2.99 -8.75 14.98
CA GLY A 43 -2.83 -7.37 14.54
C GLY A 43 -1.56 -7.18 13.72
N GLY A 44 -0.49 -7.92 14.03
CA GLY A 44 0.75 -7.91 13.25
C GLY A 44 0.61 -8.58 11.89
N GLU A 45 -0.20 -9.65 11.81
CA GLU A 45 -0.57 -10.25 10.53
C GLU A 45 -1.39 -9.27 9.67
N ALA A 46 -2.33 -8.54 10.27
CA ALA A 46 -3.06 -7.47 9.57
C ALA A 46 -2.12 -6.34 9.11
N ALA A 47 -1.12 -5.97 9.93
CA ALA A 47 -0.09 -5.01 9.57
C ALA A 47 0.70 -5.45 8.34
N TRP A 48 1.19 -6.70 8.34
CA TRP A 48 1.81 -7.31 7.16
C TRP A 48 0.91 -7.23 5.93
N ASP A 49 -0.34 -7.67 6.07
CA ASP A 49 -1.24 -7.87 4.95
C ASP A 49 -1.71 -6.57 4.30
N VAL A 50 -2.25 -5.64 5.08
CA VAL A 50 -2.73 -4.35 4.56
C VAL A 50 -1.55 -3.45 4.21
N GLY A 51 -0.48 -3.46 5.01
CA GLY A 51 0.70 -2.64 4.77
C GLY A 51 1.41 -2.97 3.46
N LEU A 52 1.51 -4.26 3.11
CA LEU A 52 2.05 -4.68 1.82
C LEU A 52 1.04 -4.55 0.67
N ALA A 53 -0.26 -4.67 0.92
CA ALA A 53 -1.28 -4.46 -0.10
C ALA A 53 -1.39 -2.97 -0.51
N HIS A 54 -1.20 -2.05 0.44
CA HIS A 54 -1.36 -0.60 0.23
C HIS A 54 -0.13 0.19 0.71
N PRO A 55 1.05 -0.01 0.08
CA PRO A 55 2.27 0.68 0.49
C PRO A 55 2.23 2.21 0.24
N ASP A 56 1.23 2.69 -0.51
CA ASP A 56 1.00 4.11 -0.79
C ASP A 56 0.20 4.83 0.30
N VAL A 57 -0.13 4.14 1.40
CA VAL A 57 -0.90 4.70 2.52
C VAL A 57 -0.02 5.01 3.73
N PHE A 58 1.00 4.18 3.98
CA PHE A 58 1.76 4.19 5.23
C PHE A 58 3.19 4.74 5.04
N ALA A 59 3.71 5.35 6.10
CA ALA A 59 5.12 5.74 6.24
C ALA A 59 6.00 4.57 6.71
N GLY A 60 5.38 3.54 7.29
CA GLY A 60 6.05 2.34 7.75
C GLY A 60 5.07 1.33 8.36
N VAL A 61 5.47 0.06 8.38
CA VAL A 61 4.67 -1.06 8.88
C VAL A 61 5.46 -1.84 9.92
N ILE A 62 4.82 -2.16 11.05
CA ILE A 62 5.46 -2.70 12.26
C ILE A 62 4.72 -3.97 12.72
N PRO A 63 5.01 -5.13 12.13
CA PRO A 63 4.46 -6.40 12.59
C PRO A 63 5.26 -6.92 13.80
N ILE A 64 4.57 -7.09 14.94
CA ILE A 64 5.15 -7.57 16.20
C ILE A 64 4.62 -8.97 16.49
N SER A 65 5.52 -9.94 16.74
CA SER A 65 5.17 -11.34 17.02
C SER A 65 4.22 -11.95 16.00
N ALA A 66 4.44 -11.67 14.71
CA ALA A 66 3.57 -12.12 13.64
C ALA A 66 4.36 -12.69 12.47
N ALA A 67 3.97 -13.88 12.03
CA ALA A 67 4.39 -14.42 10.74
C ALA A 67 3.71 -13.64 9.61
N ILE A 68 4.39 -13.48 8.47
CA ILE A 68 3.74 -13.00 7.26
C ILE A 68 2.62 -13.98 6.86
N PRO A 69 1.35 -13.54 6.76
CA PRO A 69 0.26 -14.43 6.36
C PRO A 69 0.39 -14.81 4.88
N GLU A 70 -0.18 -15.95 4.49
CA GLU A 70 -0.10 -16.47 3.11
C GLU A 70 -0.57 -15.45 2.08
N THR A 71 -1.62 -14.70 2.40
CA THR A 71 -2.17 -13.65 1.55
C THR A 71 -1.17 -12.53 1.24
N ALA A 72 -0.33 -12.17 2.22
CA ALA A 72 0.67 -11.11 2.11
C ALA A 72 1.93 -11.57 1.36
N ILE A 73 2.17 -12.88 1.22
CA ILE A 73 3.31 -13.41 0.46
C ILE A 73 3.26 -12.95 -1.00
N PHE A 74 2.05 -12.85 -1.58
CA PHE A 74 1.83 -12.44 -2.96
C PHE A 74 2.03 -10.94 -3.20
N THR A 75 1.85 -10.12 -2.17
CA THR A 75 2.07 -8.67 -2.19
C THR A 75 3.42 -8.26 -1.59
N ARG A 76 4.20 -9.19 -1.02
CA ARG A 76 5.52 -8.92 -0.38
C ARG A 76 6.46 -8.01 -1.17
N GLY A 77 6.50 -8.15 -2.50
CA GLY A 77 7.36 -7.33 -3.37
C GLY A 77 6.99 -5.84 -3.37
N ASN A 78 5.82 -5.47 -2.88
CA ASN A 78 5.39 -4.09 -2.68
C ASN A 78 6.12 -3.43 -1.49
N GLY A 79 6.71 -4.22 -0.59
CA GLY A 79 7.45 -3.73 0.58
C GLY A 79 8.65 -2.84 0.25
N LYS A 80 9.13 -2.81 -1.01
CA LYS A 80 10.13 -1.83 -1.45
C LYS A 80 9.65 -0.37 -1.39
N TYR A 81 8.34 -0.15 -1.33
CA TYR A 81 7.74 1.20 -1.31
C TYR A 81 7.35 1.67 0.09
N CYS A 82 7.39 0.79 1.09
CA CYS A 82 7.00 1.10 2.46
C CYS A 82 7.96 0.41 3.45
N PRO A 83 8.72 1.16 4.25
CA PRO A 83 9.66 0.60 5.22
C PRO A 83 9.01 -0.35 6.24
N LEU A 84 9.73 -1.38 6.65
CA LEU A 84 9.26 -2.39 7.61
C LEU A 84 10.10 -2.40 8.89
N TYR A 85 9.46 -2.63 10.04
CA TYR A 85 10.13 -2.88 11.31
C TYR A 85 9.52 -4.13 11.97
N ILE A 86 10.18 -5.27 11.80
CA ILE A 86 9.66 -6.59 12.15
C ILE A 86 10.29 -7.01 13.47
N VAL A 87 9.48 -7.35 14.48
CA VAL A 87 9.96 -7.68 15.83
C VAL A 87 9.37 -9.00 16.30
N GLY A 88 10.20 -9.89 16.82
CA GLY A 88 9.74 -11.13 17.43
C GLY A 88 10.80 -11.79 18.31
N GLY A 89 10.43 -12.91 18.92
CA GLY A 89 11.32 -13.70 19.78
C GLY A 89 11.75 -14.98 19.07
N GLU A 90 12.99 -15.41 19.32
CA GLU A 90 13.58 -16.63 18.74
C GLU A 90 12.75 -17.89 19.05
N LEU A 91 12.13 -17.97 20.24
CA LEU A 91 11.33 -19.11 20.67
C LEU A 91 9.87 -19.05 20.17
N ASP A 92 9.44 -17.96 19.51
CA ASP A 92 8.19 -17.94 18.74
C ASP A 92 8.43 -18.61 17.37
N VAL A 93 8.33 -19.94 17.37
CA VAL A 93 8.66 -20.79 16.20
C VAL A 93 7.85 -20.37 14.96
N ASP A 94 6.58 -19.98 15.13
CA ASP A 94 5.74 -19.54 14.02
C ASP A 94 6.28 -18.24 13.40
N PHE A 95 6.68 -17.28 14.23
CA PHE A 95 7.30 -16.04 13.77
C PHE A 95 8.60 -16.31 13.01
N VAL A 96 9.53 -17.08 13.57
CA VAL A 96 10.84 -17.34 12.96
C VAL A 96 10.69 -18.14 11.66
N ALA A 97 9.93 -19.23 11.70
CA ALA A 97 9.73 -20.10 10.53
C ALA A 97 8.93 -19.39 9.43
N GLY A 98 7.90 -18.63 9.81
CA GLY A 98 7.06 -17.88 8.90
C GLY A 98 7.78 -16.72 8.22
N ASN A 99 8.74 -16.07 8.88
CA ASN A 99 9.38 -14.86 8.34
C ASN A 99 10.75 -15.09 7.69
N SER A 100 11.58 -16.00 8.20
CA SER A 100 13.01 -16.12 7.82
C SER A 100 13.27 -16.07 6.31
N LYS A 101 12.61 -16.93 5.53
CA LYS A 101 12.78 -16.97 4.06
C LYS A 101 12.29 -15.69 3.38
N HIS A 102 11.19 -15.12 3.85
CA HIS A 102 10.60 -13.92 3.25
C HIS A 102 11.43 -12.68 3.53
N VAL A 103 11.92 -12.52 4.76
CA VAL A 103 12.86 -11.46 5.14
C VAL A 103 14.15 -11.59 4.35
N GLN A 104 14.72 -12.78 4.24
CA GLN A 104 15.92 -13.01 3.42
C GLN A 104 15.72 -12.56 1.96
N ASN A 105 14.59 -12.93 1.34
CA ASN A 105 14.27 -12.49 -0.02
C ASN A 105 14.15 -10.97 -0.14
N MET A 106 13.57 -10.30 0.87
CA MET A 106 13.39 -8.85 0.89
C MET A 106 14.71 -8.11 1.09
N VAL A 107 15.60 -8.63 1.94
CA VAL A 107 16.97 -8.10 2.12
C VAL A 107 17.75 -8.23 0.81
N GLN A 108 17.71 -9.39 0.14
CA GLN A 108 18.35 -9.59 -1.16
C GLN A 108 17.79 -8.65 -2.24
N ALA A 109 16.50 -8.35 -2.17
CA ALA A 109 15.83 -7.38 -3.03
C ALA A 109 15.94 -5.92 -2.54
N GLN A 110 16.85 -5.64 -1.59
CA GLN A 110 17.17 -4.31 -1.06
C GLN A 110 15.95 -3.53 -0.56
N HIS A 111 14.97 -4.22 0.03
CA HIS A 111 13.85 -3.54 0.68
C HIS A 111 14.33 -2.87 1.97
N GLU A 112 13.79 -1.69 2.27
CA GLU A 112 14.07 -1.00 3.52
C GLU A 112 13.36 -1.72 4.67
N LEU A 113 14.09 -2.50 5.47
CA LEU A 113 13.53 -3.21 6.60
C LEU A 113 14.50 -3.28 7.78
N VAL A 114 13.95 -3.35 8.97
CA VAL A 114 14.63 -3.75 10.21
C VAL A 114 13.99 -5.07 10.65
N TYR A 115 14.80 -6.07 10.96
CA TYR A 115 14.36 -7.34 11.53
C TYR A 115 15.05 -7.53 12.88
N VAL A 116 14.25 -7.60 13.93
CA VAL A 116 14.70 -7.75 15.32
C VAL A 116 14.19 -9.08 15.85
N GLU A 117 15.14 -9.92 16.26
CA GLU A 117 14.88 -11.20 16.89
C GLU A 117 15.49 -11.20 18.29
N TYR A 118 14.65 -11.34 19.30
CA TYR A 118 15.05 -11.40 20.70
C TYR A 118 15.40 -12.84 21.09
N LEU A 119 16.69 -13.08 21.33
CA LEU A 119 17.21 -14.40 21.68
C LEU A 119 16.67 -14.91 23.02
N GLY A 120 16.22 -16.16 23.06
CA GLY A 120 15.64 -16.77 24.24
C GLY A 120 14.23 -16.27 24.63
N HIS A 121 13.63 -15.37 23.84
CA HIS A 121 12.28 -14.86 24.08
C HIS A 121 11.24 -15.57 23.20
N GLY A 122 10.03 -15.75 23.73
CA GLY A 122 8.91 -16.33 23.01
C GLY A 122 8.01 -15.27 22.38
N ARG A 123 6.70 -15.58 22.31
CA ARG A 123 5.69 -14.58 21.93
C ARG A 123 5.45 -13.60 23.07
N GLU A 124 5.98 -12.40 22.93
CA GLU A 124 5.88 -11.32 23.92
C GLU A 124 5.41 -10.01 23.28
N HIS A 125 5.14 -8.99 24.08
CA HIS A 125 4.75 -7.67 23.58
C HIS A 125 5.94 -6.78 23.17
N PHE A 126 7.16 -7.13 23.58
CA PHE A 126 8.39 -6.37 23.29
C PHE A 126 8.31 -4.88 23.67
N PHE A 127 7.78 -4.56 24.86
CA PHE A 127 7.69 -3.19 25.36
C PHE A 127 9.05 -2.46 25.40
N MET A 128 10.15 -3.19 25.56
CA MET A 128 11.51 -2.63 25.52
C MET A 128 11.85 -2.00 24.17
N GLU A 129 11.19 -2.39 23.09
CA GLU A 129 11.40 -1.87 21.75
C GLU A 129 10.75 -0.50 21.52
N ILE A 130 9.86 -0.04 22.42
CA ILE A 130 8.99 1.11 22.15
C ILE A 130 9.77 2.39 21.79
N GLU A 131 10.88 2.66 22.46
CA GLU A 131 11.73 3.83 22.19
C GLU A 131 12.41 3.73 20.82
N MET A 132 12.86 2.53 20.44
CA MET A 132 13.48 2.27 19.14
C MET A 132 12.46 2.37 18.00
N LEU A 133 11.23 1.88 18.23
CA LEU A 133 10.12 2.05 17.29
C LEU A 133 9.78 3.53 17.11
N LEU A 134 9.64 4.30 18.19
CA LEU A 134 9.32 5.72 18.11
C LEU A 134 10.43 6.52 17.43
N ASP A 135 11.70 6.24 17.73
CA ASP A 135 12.84 6.86 17.02
C ASP A 135 12.82 6.50 15.54
N TRP A 136 12.61 5.24 15.19
CA TRP A 136 12.51 4.81 13.79
C TRP A 136 11.35 5.51 13.07
N MET A 137 10.16 5.50 13.65
CA MET A 137 8.97 6.18 13.13
C MET A 137 9.22 7.68 12.95
N SER A 138 9.98 8.31 13.85
CA SER A 138 10.28 9.75 13.74
C SER A 138 11.03 10.11 12.46
N ARG A 139 11.80 9.16 11.91
CA ARG A 139 12.66 9.30 10.72
C ARG A 139 11.99 8.88 9.42
N LYS A 140 10.77 8.33 9.46
CA LYS A 140 10.06 7.85 8.26
C LYS A 140 8.95 8.80 7.84
N GLN A 141 8.85 8.96 6.53
CA GLN A 141 7.73 9.59 5.86
C GLN A 141 7.37 8.77 4.63
N ARG A 142 6.08 8.67 4.34
CA ARG A 142 5.57 8.10 3.10
C ARG A 142 6.06 8.95 1.92
N GLN A 143 6.39 8.30 0.80
CA GLN A 143 6.59 8.97 -0.49
C GLN A 143 5.26 9.16 -1.23
N PRO A 144 4.65 10.37 -1.28
CA PRO A 144 3.33 10.58 -1.88
C PRO A 144 3.30 10.58 -3.41
N TYR A 145 4.43 10.83 -4.07
CA TYR A 145 4.50 11.06 -5.52
C TYR A 145 5.65 10.28 -6.19
N PRO A 146 5.66 8.94 -6.16
CA PRO A 146 6.68 8.17 -6.88
C PRO A 146 6.55 8.37 -8.39
N ARG A 147 7.69 8.56 -9.07
CA ARG A 147 7.74 8.61 -10.54
C ARG A 147 7.56 7.25 -11.19
N GLU A 148 7.87 6.17 -10.48
CA GLU A 148 7.71 4.82 -11.00
C GLU A 148 7.27 3.88 -9.88
N PHE A 149 6.30 3.02 -10.18
CA PHE A 149 5.95 1.90 -9.33
C PHE A 149 5.49 0.67 -10.11
N SER A 150 5.69 -0.49 -9.48
CA SER A 150 5.22 -1.79 -9.96
C SER A 150 4.70 -2.56 -8.75
N ILE A 151 3.38 -2.69 -8.67
CA ILE A 151 2.65 -3.26 -7.53
C ILE A 151 2.01 -4.58 -7.93
N HIS A 152 2.04 -5.55 -7.02
CA HIS A 152 1.20 -6.74 -7.08
C HIS A 152 -0.10 -6.48 -6.34
N ALA A 153 -1.21 -6.63 -7.05
CA ALA A 153 -2.56 -6.55 -6.52
C ALA A 153 -3.20 -7.94 -6.56
N VAL A 154 -3.99 -8.26 -5.53
CA VAL A 154 -4.55 -9.60 -5.32
C VAL A 154 -6.03 -9.53 -4.96
N ARG A 155 -6.49 -8.47 -4.29
CA ARG A 155 -7.88 -8.34 -3.86
C ARG A 155 -8.69 -7.48 -4.81
N SER A 156 -10.01 -7.63 -4.76
CA SER A 156 -10.94 -6.78 -5.50
C SER A 156 -10.88 -5.29 -5.11
N GLY A 157 -10.39 -4.99 -3.90
CA GLY A 157 -10.17 -3.63 -3.40
C GLY A 157 -8.81 -3.01 -3.75
N ASP A 158 -7.87 -3.79 -4.29
CA ASP A 158 -6.51 -3.35 -4.64
C ASP A 158 -6.52 -2.60 -5.98
N THR A 159 -7.21 -1.47 -6.04
CA THR A 159 -7.50 -0.75 -7.29
C THR A 159 -6.93 0.66 -7.36
N GLN A 160 -6.40 1.20 -6.27
CA GLN A 160 -5.89 2.56 -6.20
C GLN A 160 -4.50 2.58 -5.57
N PHE A 161 -3.56 3.23 -6.26
CA PHE A 161 -2.16 3.38 -5.85
C PHE A 161 -1.63 4.75 -6.25
N TRP A 162 -1.21 5.55 -5.28
CA TRP A 162 -0.68 6.91 -5.50
C TRP A 162 -1.58 7.77 -6.39
N TRP A 163 -1.13 8.04 -7.62
CA TRP A 163 -1.78 8.91 -8.60
C TRP A 163 -2.61 8.14 -9.64
N TRP A 164 -2.75 6.82 -9.49
CA TRP A 164 -3.47 5.97 -10.44
C TRP A 164 -4.51 5.08 -9.75
N GLN A 165 -5.71 5.03 -10.32
CA GLN A 165 -6.77 4.13 -9.95
C GLN A 165 -7.31 3.38 -11.17
N LEU A 166 -7.68 2.11 -10.99
CA LEU A 166 -8.49 1.35 -11.93
C LEU A 166 -9.95 1.76 -11.74
N ALA A 167 -10.62 2.26 -12.78
CA ALA A 167 -12.02 2.67 -12.68
C ALA A 167 -12.95 1.46 -12.44
N GLU A 168 -12.51 0.28 -12.90
CA GLU A 168 -13.22 -0.99 -12.75
C GLU A 168 -12.25 -2.04 -12.19
N THR A 169 -12.70 -2.81 -11.20
CA THR A 169 -11.95 -3.95 -10.67
C THR A 169 -11.83 -5.03 -11.76
N PRO A 170 -10.61 -5.44 -12.15
CA PRO A 170 -10.41 -6.53 -13.11
C PRO A 170 -11.08 -7.84 -12.66
N LYS A 171 -11.68 -8.57 -13.62
CA LYS A 171 -12.32 -9.88 -13.34
C LYS A 171 -11.38 -10.86 -12.63
N ILE A 172 -10.08 -10.76 -12.88
CA ILE A 172 -9.07 -11.62 -12.25
C ILE A 172 -9.00 -11.40 -10.73
N LEU A 173 -9.15 -10.14 -10.28
CA LEU A 173 -9.18 -9.78 -8.86
C LEU A 173 -10.54 -10.06 -8.22
N GLN A 174 -11.63 -9.93 -8.98
CA GLN A 174 -12.97 -10.33 -8.53
C GLN A 174 -13.07 -11.84 -8.29
N ALA A 175 -12.33 -12.64 -9.05
CA ALA A 175 -12.36 -14.10 -8.97
C ALA A 175 -11.60 -14.66 -7.76
N ASN A 176 -10.80 -13.86 -7.06
CA ASN A 176 -10.14 -14.25 -5.82
C ASN A 176 -11.16 -14.19 -4.66
N ALA A 177 -12.13 -15.10 -4.68
CA ALA A 177 -13.10 -15.27 -3.60
C ALA A 177 -12.38 -15.79 -2.35
N ALA A 178 -12.36 -14.98 -1.28
CA ALA A 178 -11.73 -15.27 0.01
C ALA A 178 -10.35 -15.98 -0.08
N LEU A 179 -9.27 -15.19 -0.07
CA LEU A 179 -7.87 -15.65 -0.10
C LEU A 179 -7.47 -16.67 1.00
N SER A 180 -8.37 -16.95 1.93
CA SER A 180 -8.23 -17.91 3.02
C SER A 180 -8.67 -19.34 2.68
N ASP A 181 -9.16 -19.60 1.46
CA ASP A 181 -9.68 -20.93 1.07
C ASP A 181 -8.58 -21.93 0.63
N GLY A 182 -7.30 -21.54 0.72
CA GLY A 182 -6.15 -22.35 0.34
C GLY A 182 -5.89 -22.43 -1.17
N SER A 183 -6.72 -21.76 -1.99
CA SER A 183 -6.44 -21.62 -3.42
C SER A 183 -5.38 -20.54 -3.65
N LYS A 184 -4.43 -20.83 -4.56
CA LYS A 184 -3.42 -19.82 -4.93
C LYS A 184 -4.13 -18.67 -5.68
N PRO A 185 -4.08 -17.43 -5.15
CA PRO A 185 -4.79 -16.34 -5.76
C PRO A 185 -4.12 -15.87 -7.05
N LYS A 186 -4.94 -15.33 -7.95
CA LYS A 186 -4.44 -14.72 -9.17
C LYS A 186 -3.89 -13.34 -8.88
N VAL A 187 -2.62 -13.13 -9.17
CA VAL A 187 -1.94 -11.85 -8.97
C VAL A 187 -1.97 -11.05 -10.26
N ILE A 188 -2.21 -9.74 -10.17
CA ILE A 188 -1.96 -8.81 -11.27
C ILE A 188 -0.84 -7.85 -10.92
N THR A 189 0.06 -7.60 -11.88
CA THR A 189 1.07 -6.55 -11.76
C THR A 189 0.54 -5.26 -12.38
N LEU A 190 0.45 -4.22 -11.57
CA LEU A 190 0.09 -2.86 -11.96
C LEU A 190 1.36 -2.01 -12.03
N LYS A 191 1.64 -1.40 -13.18
CA LYS A 191 2.81 -0.53 -13.36
C LYS A 191 2.39 0.88 -13.73
N GLY A 192 2.98 1.87 -13.07
CA GLY A 192 2.84 3.28 -13.38
C GLY A 192 4.22 3.92 -13.51
N GLN A 193 4.42 4.75 -14.52
CA GLN A 193 5.66 5.48 -14.74
C GLN A 193 5.39 6.88 -15.29
N VAL A 194 6.15 7.86 -14.80
CA VAL A 194 6.14 9.24 -15.26
C VAL A 194 7.53 9.63 -15.73
N PHE A 195 7.61 9.98 -17.01
CA PHE A 195 8.84 10.38 -17.67
C PHE A 195 9.08 11.89 -17.54
N HIS A 196 10.34 12.31 -17.70
CA HIS A 196 10.73 13.73 -17.69
C HIS A 196 10.10 14.54 -18.84
N THR A 197 9.58 13.87 -19.87
CA THR A 197 8.94 14.46 -21.05
C THR A 197 7.47 14.81 -20.84
N ASN A 198 6.98 14.81 -19.60
CA ASN A 198 5.55 14.97 -19.30
C ASN A 198 4.68 13.86 -19.95
N THR A 199 5.25 12.66 -20.02
CA THR A 199 4.59 11.45 -20.50
C THR A 199 4.33 10.55 -19.31
N LEU A 200 3.13 9.99 -19.24
CA LEU A 200 2.73 9.05 -18.20
C LEU A 200 2.30 7.75 -18.86
N GLU A 201 2.81 6.64 -18.36
CA GLU A 201 2.42 5.31 -18.80
C GLU A 201 1.85 4.51 -17.64
N VAL A 202 0.69 3.89 -17.88
CA VAL A 202 0.13 2.89 -16.98
C VAL A 202 -0.10 1.59 -17.71
N LYS A 203 0.10 0.48 -17.00
CA LYS A 203 -0.19 -0.86 -17.50
C LYS A 203 -0.86 -1.65 -16.39
N GLY A 204 -2.13 -1.99 -16.62
CA GLY A 204 -2.95 -2.77 -15.69
C GLY A 204 -4.01 -3.59 -16.42
N GLY A 205 -4.81 -4.34 -15.67
CA GLY A 205 -5.83 -5.26 -16.22
C GLY A 205 -7.22 -4.65 -16.40
N SER A 206 -7.34 -3.32 -16.34
CA SER A 206 -8.60 -2.62 -16.58
C SER A 206 -8.59 -1.92 -17.93
N ARG A 207 -9.78 -1.60 -18.46
CA ARG A 207 -9.91 -0.79 -19.69
C ARG A 207 -9.95 0.70 -19.39
N ASN A 208 -10.53 1.04 -18.24
CA ASN A 208 -10.78 2.41 -17.82
C ASN A 208 -9.91 2.73 -16.59
N HIS A 209 -9.25 3.88 -16.65
CA HIS A 209 -8.28 4.33 -15.65
C HIS A 209 -8.62 5.74 -15.21
N VAL A 210 -8.40 6.00 -13.93
CA VAL A 210 -8.47 7.34 -13.35
C VAL A 210 -7.05 7.74 -12.98
N ILE A 211 -6.60 8.87 -13.51
CA ILE A 211 -5.28 9.44 -13.25
C ILE A 211 -5.46 10.77 -12.51
N SER A 212 -4.93 10.84 -11.30
CA SER A 212 -5.00 12.00 -10.40
C SER A 212 -3.63 12.65 -10.31
N LEU A 213 -3.50 13.87 -10.85
CA LEU A 213 -2.21 14.52 -11.09
C LEU A 213 -2.00 15.77 -10.25
N SER A 214 -0.76 15.95 -9.83
CA SER A 214 -0.27 17.12 -9.10
C SER A 214 0.94 17.75 -9.82
N PRO A 215 1.30 19.00 -9.50
CA PRO A 215 2.51 19.64 -10.04
C PRO A 215 3.81 18.93 -9.65
N GLU A 216 3.77 18.12 -8.59
CA GLU A 216 4.92 17.33 -8.15
C GLU A 216 5.22 16.16 -9.11
N ILE A 217 4.23 15.74 -9.91
CA ILE A 217 4.35 14.63 -10.85
C ILE A 217 4.54 15.14 -12.29
N ILE A 218 3.77 16.14 -12.69
CA ILE A 218 3.73 16.67 -14.07
C ILE A 218 3.87 18.18 -14.12
N ASP A 219 4.27 18.67 -15.29
CA ASP A 219 4.30 20.09 -15.61
C ASP A 219 3.02 20.46 -16.38
N PHE A 220 2.15 21.28 -15.76
CA PHE A 220 0.87 21.71 -16.33
C PHE A 220 1.02 22.71 -17.49
N ASP A 221 2.19 23.34 -17.64
CA ASP A 221 2.49 24.25 -18.75
C ASP A 221 2.96 23.48 -20.00
N LYS A 222 3.11 22.17 -19.90
CA LYS A 222 3.47 21.28 -21.00
C LYS A 222 2.29 20.39 -21.40
N ARG A 223 2.29 19.98 -22.67
CA ARG A 223 1.38 18.95 -23.16
C ARG A 223 1.62 17.66 -22.37
N LEU A 224 0.55 17.06 -21.87
CA LEU A 224 0.59 15.76 -21.21
C LEU A 224 0.21 14.68 -22.21
N GLU A 225 1.04 13.64 -22.29
CA GLU A 225 0.70 12.41 -23.00
C GLU A 225 0.48 11.27 -22.01
N VAL A 226 -0.68 10.62 -22.06
CA VAL A 226 -1.00 9.45 -21.23
C VAL A 226 -1.16 8.22 -22.11
N ARG A 227 -0.40 7.18 -21.77
CA ARG A 227 -0.41 5.88 -22.43
C ARG A 227 -0.96 4.81 -21.50
N VAL A 228 -1.83 3.97 -22.06
CA VAL A 228 -2.28 2.72 -21.44
C VAL A 228 -1.71 1.57 -22.25
N GLY A 229 -0.63 0.96 -21.74
CA GLY A 229 0.22 0.08 -22.54
C GLY A 229 0.77 0.82 -23.78
N SER A 230 0.55 0.26 -24.97
CA SER A 230 1.02 0.88 -26.22
C SER A 230 0.08 1.97 -26.77
N ALA A 231 -1.13 2.11 -26.23
CA ALA A 231 -2.14 3.03 -26.76
C ALA A 231 -2.04 4.41 -26.09
N VAL A 232 -1.92 5.48 -26.89
CA VAL A 232 -2.10 6.86 -26.40
C VAL A 232 -3.59 7.10 -26.18
N ARG A 233 -3.97 7.44 -24.95
CA ARG A 233 -5.37 7.69 -24.55
C ARG A 233 -5.65 9.16 -24.28
N PHE A 234 -4.62 9.93 -23.99
CA PHE A 234 -4.71 11.39 -23.85
C PHE A 234 -3.45 12.03 -24.39
N ASN A 235 -3.59 13.13 -25.13
CA ASN A 235 -2.47 13.91 -25.61
C ASN A 235 -2.87 15.38 -25.78
N ASN A 236 -2.94 16.13 -24.69
CA ASN A 236 -3.33 17.54 -24.71
C ASN A 236 -2.78 18.29 -23.49
N PHE A 237 -2.97 19.60 -23.44
CA PHE A 237 -2.76 20.37 -22.21
C PHE A 237 -3.84 20.00 -21.19
N LEU A 238 -3.41 19.63 -20.00
CA LEU A 238 -4.29 19.38 -18.86
C LEU A 238 -4.40 20.68 -18.05
N LYS A 239 -5.61 21.05 -17.62
CA LYS A 239 -5.81 22.23 -16.78
C LYS A 239 -6.17 21.79 -15.35
N PRO A 240 -5.59 22.44 -14.32
CA PRO A 240 -6.04 22.26 -12.95
C PRO A 240 -7.54 22.57 -12.80
N SER A 241 -8.21 21.85 -11.90
CA SER A 241 -9.63 22.00 -11.59
C SER A 241 -9.84 21.99 -10.08
N LEU A 242 -10.48 23.04 -9.56
CA LEU A 242 -10.89 23.10 -8.16
C LEU A 242 -11.87 21.97 -7.81
N GLU A 243 -12.75 21.60 -8.75
CA GLU A 243 -13.65 20.47 -8.55
C GLU A 243 -12.89 19.16 -8.36
N ALA A 244 -11.84 18.92 -9.17
CA ALA A 244 -10.99 17.74 -9.02
C ALA A 244 -10.25 17.72 -7.67
N MET A 245 -9.75 18.88 -7.22
CA MET A 245 -9.12 19.03 -5.90
C MET A 245 -10.09 18.67 -4.76
N LEU A 246 -11.30 19.23 -4.80
CA LEU A 246 -12.31 19.01 -3.77
C LEU A 246 -12.82 17.58 -3.76
N GLU A 247 -13.00 16.98 -4.93
CA GLU A 247 -13.44 15.60 -5.06
C GLU A 247 -12.38 14.61 -4.57
N ASP A 248 -11.10 14.83 -4.90
CA ASP A 248 -10.02 14.01 -4.36
C ASP A 248 -9.94 14.12 -2.83
N PHE A 249 -10.05 15.33 -2.29
CA PHE A 249 -10.08 15.53 -0.84
C PHE A 249 -11.31 14.85 -0.20
N ARG A 250 -12.48 14.89 -0.85
CA ARG A 250 -13.69 14.19 -0.38
C ARG A 250 -13.49 12.67 -0.33
N ILE A 251 -12.82 12.10 -1.33
CA ILE A 251 -12.56 10.66 -1.46
C ILE A 251 -11.45 10.22 -0.49
N ASN A 252 -10.27 10.84 -0.52
CA ASN A 252 -9.08 10.36 0.18
C ASN A 252 -8.87 10.99 1.56
N ALA A 253 -9.38 12.21 1.78
CA ALA A 253 -9.10 13.05 2.95
C ALA A 253 -7.59 13.26 3.23
N ASP A 254 -6.75 13.11 2.21
CA ASP A 254 -5.29 13.23 2.31
C ASP A 254 -4.89 14.70 2.07
N ARG A 255 -4.38 15.38 3.10
CA ARG A 255 -3.98 16.79 3.01
C ARG A 255 -2.57 16.99 2.45
N GLN A 256 -1.77 15.92 2.42
CA GLN A 256 -0.38 15.97 1.97
C GLN A 256 -0.25 15.57 0.49
N ARG A 257 -1.18 14.76 -0.01
CA ARG A 257 -1.28 14.41 -1.43
C ARG A 257 -2.39 15.20 -2.12
N LEU A 258 -2.13 16.47 -2.42
CA LEU A 258 -3.08 17.32 -3.15
C LEU A 258 -3.04 17.00 -4.65
N ILE A 259 -4.22 16.84 -5.24
CA ILE A 259 -4.43 16.56 -6.65
C ILE A 259 -5.02 17.79 -7.32
N TRP A 260 -4.45 18.21 -8.44
CA TRP A 260 -4.85 19.41 -9.18
C TRP A 260 -5.75 19.09 -10.36
N ALA A 261 -5.59 17.92 -10.97
CA ALA A 261 -6.42 17.51 -12.09
C ALA A 261 -6.68 16.01 -12.03
N ARG A 262 -7.86 15.62 -12.51
CA ARG A 262 -8.30 14.23 -12.62
C ARG A 262 -8.65 13.94 -14.07
N LEU A 263 -8.20 12.82 -14.58
CA LEU A 263 -8.41 12.39 -15.95
C LEU A 263 -8.96 10.96 -15.96
N GLU A 264 -10.03 10.73 -16.71
CA GLU A 264 -10.63 9.40 -16.90
C GLU A 264 -10.43 8.97 -18.37
N ILE A 265 -9.76 7.83 -18.59
CA ILE A 265 -9.29 7.35 -19.91
C ILE A 265 -9.42 5.85 -20.10
#